data_AF-A0A7J7F7C3-F1
#
_entry.id   AF-A0A7J7F7C3-F1
#
_cell.length_a   1.000
_cell.length_b   1.000
_cell.length_c   1.000
_cell.angle_alpha   90.00
_cell.angle_beta   90.00
_cell.angle_gamma   90.00
#
_symmetry.space_group_name_H-M   'P 1'
#
loop_
_entity.id
_entity.type
_entity.pdbx_description
1 polymer ?
#
loop_
_entity_poly.entity_id
_entity_poly.type
_entity_poly.pdbx_seq_one_letter_code
_entity_poly.pdbx_strand_id
1 'polypeptide(L)'
;MKGIKKNLTEEHLYLDFSHQVEGCIFPLHTSVTLFLLSYCDCKIFKVCLVLTAESTDISLLKNVLSQDVEVHIISRQELPPIVQNCCLPAVVERPDNFCRAGLAVVLRHIIQKSHEADPSKKEILELLGFKKTCLKACAEVSQWTRLCELTIPLAIENFLKESCDQHPTIPAEILQLEKKLSEPVRVHNDDKLRRQKLKQQKAAGAGPAPAQEKAKGQTHRQEAPEELDSSSRSLELKVAFSKLTVQEDPAAPNREPSHIRRAGTSALPPLEHVFAEGLYFTLADLVLLPCIHHFLVIICRKLSERLVEFPLLAAWYQRVQEVPRVKTAASRCGIQFLRLPELPTTPSEQHPNVSETPGAEEHNDPLFIGGPRPTMTKLMEKGIEVMFSPHPCPAWTLDWNSLPAAVSPKEAMKPDCLRKI
;
A
#
# COMPACT_ATOMS: atom_id res chain seq x y z
N MET A 1 11.63 -43.39 2.67
CA MET A 1 12.12 -42.00 2.79
C MET A 1 11.14 -41.25 3.69
N LYS A 2 11.55 -40.92 4.92
CA LYS A 2 10.69 -40.26 5.90
C LYS A 2 10.50 -38.81 5.47
N GLY A 3 9.27 -38.44 5.13
CA GLY A 3 8.88 -37.05 4.93
C GLY A 3 9.06 -36.30 6.24
N ILE A 4 9.90 -35.26 6.21
CA ILE A 4 10.01 -34.29 7.29
C ILE A 4 8.67 -33.54 7.29
N LYS A 5 7.77 -33.92 8.20
CA LYS A 5 6.65 -33.06 8.57
C LYS A 5 7.27 -31.76 9.12
N LYS A 6 7.23 -30.67 8.35
CA LYS A 6 7.41 -29.33 8.91
C LYS A 6 6.34 -29.21 10.00
N ASN A 7 6.75 -29.22 11.26
CA ASN A 7 5.86 -28.82 12.34
C ASN A 7 5.49 -27.37 12.03
N LEU A 8 4.22 -27.12 11.72
CA LEU A 8 3.69 -25.76 11.65
C LEU A 8 3.84 -25.18 13.05
N THR A 9 4.81 -24.28 13.22
CA THR A 9 4.93 -23.49 14.45
C THR A 9 3.68 -22.64 14.58
N GLU A 10 3.03 -22.75 15.72
CA GLU A 10 1.79 -22.03 16.01
C GLU A 10 2.13 -20.56 16.31
N GLU A 11 1.56 -19.64 15.53
CA GLU A 11 1.83 -18.21 15.67
C GLU A 11 0.61 -17.48 16.26
N HIS A 12 0.86 -16.67 17.29
CA HIS A 12 -0.16 -15.88 17.98
C HIS A 12 -0.04 -14.43 17.56
N LEU A 13 -1.14 -13.85 17.11
CA LEU A 13 -1.23 -12.45 16.72
C LEU A 13 -2.01 -11.68 17.77
N TYR A 14 -1.33 -10.77 18.46
CA TYR A 14 -1.89 -9.92 19.49
C TYR A 14 -2.22 -8.55 18.90
N LEU A 15 -3.46 -8.11 19.07
CA LEU A 15 -3.99 -6.85 18.55
C LEU A 15 -4.64 -6.03 19.67
N ASP A 16 -4.49 -4.71 19.65
CA ASP A 16 -5.16 -3.86 20.63
C ASP A 16 -6.67 -3.84 20.39
N PHE A 17 -7.43 -3.85 21.49
CA PHE A 17 -8.86 -3.67 21.47
C PHE A 17 -9.27 -2.59 22.47
N SER A 18 -9.94 -1.57 21.96
CA SER A 18 -10.53 -0.47 22.72
C SER A 18 -11.92 -0.18 22.18
N HIS A 19 -12.90 0.03 23.07
CA HIS A 19 -14.27 0.36 22.68
C HIS A 19 -14.42 1.89 22.49
N GLN A 20 -14.96 2.34 21.34
CA GLN A 20 -15.45 3.71 21.15
C GLN A 20 -16.98 3.76 21.03
N VAL A 21 -17.56 4.90 21.43
CA VAL A 21 -18.98 5.10 21.83
C VAL A 21 -20.01 4.93 20.71
N GLU A 22 -19.62 4.80 19.45
CA GLU A 22 -20.54 4.51 18.34
C GLU A 22 -19.95 3.41 17.44
N GLY A 23 -20.29 2.15 17.73
CA GLY A 23 -20.12 1.05 16.76
C GLY A 23 -18.81 0.25 16.79
N CYS A 24 -18.18 0.04 17.97
CA CYS A 24 -17.00 -0.85 18.12
C CYS A 24 -15.90 -0.59 17.09
N ILE A 25 -15.49 0.67 16.90
CA ILE A 25 -14.35 0.99 16.04
C ILE A 25 -13.08 0.45 16.70
N PHE A 26 -12.46 -0.55 16.08
CA PHE A 26 -11.14 -1.04 16.49
C PHE A 26 -10.11 0.08 16.31
N PRO A 27 -9.03 0.10 17.12
CA PRO A 27 -7.82 0.85 16.77
C PRO A 27 -7.46 0.62 15.29
N LEU A 28 -7.04 1.65 14.57
CA LEU A 28 -6.82 1.53 13.13
C LEU A 28 -5.74 0.51 12.81
N HIS A 29 -4.71 0.40 13.64
CA HIS A 29 -3.72 -0.67 13.53
C HIS A 29 -4.35 -2.08 13.56
N THR A 30 -5.35 -2.29 14.43
CA THR A 30 -6.13 -3.54 14.53
C THR A 30 -7.04 -3.71 13.32
N SER A 31 -7.78 -2.66 12.93
CA SER A 31 -8.65 -2.67 11.75
C SER A 31 -7.87 -3.04 10.48
N VAL A 32 -6.72 -2.42 10.25
CA VAL A 32 -5.82 -2.69 9.13
C VAL A 32 -5.33 -4.14 9.15
N THR A 33 -4.92 -4.63 10.32
CA THR A 33 -4.41 -6.01 10.44
C THR A 33 -5.51 -7.04 10.16
N LEU A 34 -6.71 -6.86 10.72
CA LEU A 34 -7.86 -7.71 10.46
C LEU A 34 -8.30 -7.63 8.98
N PHE A 35 -8.26 -6.44 8.39
CA PHE A 35 -8.56 -6.25 6.97
C PHE A 35 -7.60 -7.02 6.07
N LEU A 36 -6.29 -7.00 6.36
CA LEU A 36 -5.30 -7.77 5.61
C LEU A 36 -5.49 -9.28 5.79
N LEU A 37 -5.75 -9.77 7.01
CA LEU A 37 -6.04 -11.19 7.24
C LEU A 37 -7.25 -11.63 6.41
N SER A 38 -8.31 -10.82 6.42
CA SER A 38 -9.53 -11.05 5.66
C SER A 38 -9.30 -11.00 4.15
N TYR A 39 -8.53 -10.02 3.66
CA TYR A 39 -8.12 -9.90 2.26
C TYR A 39 -7.35 -11.13 1.80
N CYS A 40 -6.36 -11.58 2.59
CA CYS A 40 -5.52 -12.73 2.30
C CYS A 40 -6.25 -14.08 2.47
N ASP A 41 -7.39 -14.10 3.15
CA ASP A 41 -8.06 -15.31 3.64
C ASP A 41 -7.11 -16.15 4.51
N CYS A 42 -6.38 -15.48 5.40
CA CYS A 42 -5.33 -16.06 6.21
C CYS A 42 -5.87 -16.59 7.54
N LYS A 43 -5.73 -17.90 7.78
CA LYS A 43 -6.21 -18.60 8.99
C LYS A 43 -5.08 -19.23 9.80
N ILE A 44 -3.84 -18.82 9.53
CA ILE A 44 -2.62 -19.39 10.14
C ILE A 44 -2.43 -18.90 11.57
N PHE A 45 -2.81 -17.65 11.83
CA PHE A 45 -2.59 -16.99 13.11
C PHE A 45 -3.74 -17.26 14.06
N LYS A 46 -3.40 -17.55 15.32
CA LYS A 46 -4.37 -17.44 16.42
C LYS A 46 -4.46 -15.99 16.84
N VAL A 47 -5.63 -15.38 16.62
CA VAL A 47 -5.83 -13.96 16.87
C VAL A 47 -6.27 -13.74 18.32
N CYS A 48 -5.54 -12.89 19.04
CA CYS A 48 -5.81 -12.49 20.41
C CYS A 48 -6.07 -10.98 20.46
N LEU A 49 -7.29 -10.57 20.79
CA LEU A 49 -7.64 -9.18 21.06
C LEU A 49 -7.34 -8.85 22.53
N VAL A 50 -6.51 -7.83 22.74
CA VAL A 50 -6.03 -7.40 24.05
C VAL A 50 -6.87 -6.22 24.53
N LEU A 51 -7.59 -6.41 25.63
CA LEU A 51 -8.38 -5.35 26.25
C LEU A 51 -7.46 -4.28 26.85
N THR A 52 -7.59 -3.05 26.35
CA THR A 52 -6.82 -1.88 26.84
C THR A 52 -7.45 -1.18 28.05
N ALA A 53 -8.73 -1.44 28.33
CA ALA A 53 -9.47 -0.92 29.49
C ALA A 53 -10.38 -1.99 30.10
N GLU A 54 -10.81 -1.81 31.34
CA GLU A 54 -11.81 -2.66 32.02
C GLU A 54 -13.22 -2.45 31.42
N SER A 55 -13.41 -2.72 30.13
CA SER A 55 -14.72 -2.71 29.51
C SER A 55 -15.38 -4.08 29.65
N THR A 56 -16.51 -4.13 30.36
CA THR A 56 -17.19 -5.36 30.77
C THR A 56 -18.08 -5.99 29.67
N ASP A 57 -18.24 -5.35 28.52
CA ASP A 57 -19.24 -5.76 27.53
C ASP A 57 -18.66 -6.58 26.36
N ILE A 58 -18.20 -7.79 26.70
CA ILE A 58 -17.68 -8.80 25.76
C ILE A 58 -18.78 -9.29 24.78
N SER A 59 -20.05 -9.03 25.09
CA SER A 59 -21.20 -9.54 24.34
C SER A 59 -21.36 -8.89 22.96
N LEU A 60 -21.04 -7.60 22.82
CA LEU A 60 -21.14 -6.83 21.56
C LEU A 60 -20.09 -7.25 20.52
N LEU A 61 -18.93 -7.72 20.99
CA LEU A 61 -17.79 -8.14 20.15
C LEU A 61 -18.10 -9.30 19.22
N LYS A 62 -18.91 -10.27 19.68
CA LYS A 62 -19.27 -11.47 18.91
C LYS A 62 -20.10 -11.15 17.67
N ASN A 63 -20.73 -9.97 17.64
CA ASN A 63 -21.56 -9.54 16.52
C ASN A 63 -20.77 -8.74 15.46
N VAL A 64 -19.63 -8.16 15.83
CA VAL A 64 -18.82 -7.29 14.94
C VAL A 64 -17.71 -8.07 14.24
N LEU A 65 -17.17 -9.09 14.90
CA LEU A 65 -16.14 -9.96 14.32
C LEU A 65 -16.78 -11.03 13.44
N SER A 66 -16.37 -11.11 12.18
CA SER A 66 -16.81 -12.15 11.24
C SER A 66 -16.61 -13.56 11.78
N GLN A 67 -17.54 -14.47 11.46
CA GLN A 67 -17.53 -15.89 11.85
C GLN A 67 -16.29 -16.69 11.39
N ASP A 68 -15.46 -16.12 10.52
CA ASP A 68 -14.36 -16.80 9.83
C ASP A 68 -13.00 -16.76 10.55
N VAL A 69 -12.81 -15.88 11.54
CA VAL A 69 -11.55 -15.74 12.30
C VAL A 69 -11.79 -16.13 13.75
N GLU A 70 -11.08 -17.16 14.23
CA GLU A 70 -11.11 -17.56 15.63
C GLU A 70 -10.36 -16.52 16.47
N VAL A 71 -11.13 -15.71 17.21
CA VAL A 71 -10.59 -14.63 18.04
C VAL A 71 -10.74 -14.97 19.52
N HIS A 72 -9.62 -14.87 20.24
CA HIS A 72 -9.56 -14.97 21.69
C HIS A 72 -9.48 -13.56 22.28
N ILE A 73 -10.22 -13.29 23.34
CA ILE A 73 -10.13 -12.00 24.05
C ILE A 73 -9.33 -12.27 25.32
N ILE A 74 -8.29 -11.45 25.54
CA ILE A 74 -7.40 -11.57 26.68
C ILE A 74 -7.19 -10.20 27.35
N SER A 75 -6.87 -10.22 28.63
CA SER A 75 -6.42 -9.03 29.35
C SER A 75 -4.94 -8.73 29.07
N ARG A 76 -4.49 -7.52 29.38
CA ARG A 76 -3.09 -7.13 29.23
C ARG A 76 -2.14 -7.96 30.11
N GLN A 77 -2.62 -8.49 31.23
CA GLN A 77 -1.85 -9.33 32.16
C GLN A 77 -1.58 -10.74 31.59
N GLU A 78 -2.42 -11.21 30.67
CA GLU A 78 -2.30 -12.52 30.02
C GLU A 78 -1.34 -12.49 28.81
N LEU A 79 -0.84 -11.32 28.42
CA LEU A 79 0.14 -11.20 27.35
C LEU A 79 1.45 -11.91 27.71
N PRO A 80 2.11 -12.59 26.75
CA PRO A 80 3.46 -13.09 26.95
C PRO A 80 4.42 -11.94 27.33
N PRO A 81 5.40 -12.15 28.24
CA PRO A 81 6.31 -11.09 28.69
C PRO A 81 7.05 -10.36 27.55
N ILE A 82 7.36 -11.06 26.47
CA ILE A 82 8.00 -10.46 25.29
C ILE A 82 7.06 -9.46 24.57
N VAL A 83 5.75 -9.70 24.58
CA VAL A 83 4.74 -8.85 23.94
C VAL A 83 4.37 -7.65 24.82
N GLN A 84 4.39 -7.81 26.15
CA GLN A 84 4.08 -6.72 27.08
C GLN A 84 4.98 -5.49 26.89
N ASN A 85 6.19 -5.69 26.36
CA ASN A 85 7.18 -4.65 26.07
C ASN A 85 7.15 -4.15 24.62
N CYS A 86 6.15 -4.56 23.83
CA CYS A 86 6.02 -4.21 22.42
C CYS A 86 4.75 -3.38 22.17
N CYS A 87 4.79 -2.55 21.12
CA CYS A 87 3.57 -1.98 20.55
C CYS A 87 2.82 -3.06 19.77
N LEU A 88 1.50 -3.12 19.91
CA LEU A 88 0.67 -3.98 19.06
C LEU A 88 0.42 -3.29 17.70
N PRO A 89 0.25 -4.06 16.61
CA PRO A 89 0.14 -5.51 16.54
C PRO A 89 1.48 -6.22 16.79
N ALA A 90 1.43 -7.41 17.36
CA ALA A 90 2.61 -8.25 17.59
C ALA A 90 2.33 -9.73 17.30
N VAL A 91 3.28 -10.41 16.66
CA VAL A 91 3.25 -11.85 16.38
C VAL A 91 4.32 -12.56 17.19
N VAL A 92 3.92 -13.62 17.89
CA VAL A 92 4.85 -14.51 18.62
C VAL A 92 4.79 -15.91 18.04
N GLU A 93 5.96 -16.47 17.75
CA GLU A 93 6.13 -17.85 17.33
C GLU A 93 6.38 -18.74 18.56
N ARG A 94 5.68 -19.88 18.65
CA ARG A 94 5.95 -20.85 19.73
C ARG A 94 7.20 -21.69 19.45
N PRO A 95 8.04 -21.95 20.47
CA PRO A 95 7.93 -21.47 21.86
C PRO A 95 8.28 -19.97 21.95
N ASP A 96 7.53 -19.17 22.73
CA ASP A 96 7.47 -17.69 22.78
C ASP A 96 8.82 -16.92 22.95
N ASN A 97 9.77 -17.16 22.06
CA ASN A 97 11.15 -16.68 22.12
C ASN A 97 11.43 -15.61 21.08
N PHE A 98 10.53 -15.45 20.10
CA PHE A 98 10.68 -14.51 19.01
C PHE A 98 9.39 -13.75 18.77
N CYS A 99 9.49 -12.41 18.85
CA CYS A 99 8.37 -11.49 18.68
C CYS A 99 8.66 -10.57 17.48
N ARG A 100 7.68 -10.44 16.59
CA ARG A 100 7.64 -9.43 15.54
C ARG A 100 6.58 -8.42 15.92
N ALA A 101 6.98 -7.18 16.18
CA ALA A 101 6.06 -6.13 16.62
C ALA A 101 6.04 -4.95 15.66
N GLY A 102 4.91 -4.25 15.66
CA GLY A 102 4.65 -3.09 14.81
C GLY A 102 3.96 -3.46 13.50
N LEU A 103 3.06 -2.57 13.07
CA LEU A 103 2.16 -2.77 11.93
C LEU A 103 2.91 -3.18 10.66
N ALA A 104 3.89 -2.38 10.22
CA ALA A 104 4.66 -2.64 9.01
C ALA A 104 5.26 -4.05 8.95
N VAL A 105 5.87 -4.50 10.06
CA VAL A 105 6.52 -5.80 10.16
C VAL A 105 5.49 -6.92 10.16
N VAL A 106 4.44 -6.79 10.97
CA VAL A 106 3.39 -7.79 11.10
C VAL A 106 2.63 -7.98 9.78
N LEU A 107 2.27 -6.91 9.07
CA LEU A 107 1.54 -7.02 7.80
C LEU A 107 2.36 -7.74 6.72
N ARG A 108 3.66 -7.43 6.61
CA ARG A 108 4.57 -8.12 5.69
C ARG A 108 4.70 -9.60 6.05
N HIS A 109 4.78 -9.92 7.34
CA HIS A 109 4.82 -11.30 7.83
C HIS A 109 3.52 -12.06 7.52
N ILE A 110 2.36 -11.43 7.68
CA ILE A 110 1.05 -12.00 7.28
C ILE A 110 1.04 -12.32 5.79
N ILE A 111 1.50 -11.41 4.92
CA ILE A 111 1.58 -11.64 3.47
C ILE A 111 2.46 -12.84 3.15
N GLN A 112 3.65 -12.91 3.76
CA GLN A 112 4.58 -14.01 3.56
C GLN A 112 3.96 -15.35 3.99
N LYS A 113 3.44 -15.42 5.21
CA LYS A 113 2.82 -16.65 5.74
C LYS A 113 1.60 -17.08 4.93
N SER A 114 0.77 -16.14 4.51
CA SER A 114 -0.41 -16.44 3.68
C SER A 114 -0.01 -17.10 2.35
N HIS A 115 1.05 -16.62 1.71
CA HIS A 115 1.57 -17.24 0.50
C HIS A 115 2.29 -18.57 0.76
N GLU A 116 3.00 -18.70 1.87
CA GLU A 116 3.63 -19.98 2.25
C GLU A 116 2.60 -21.09 2.48
N ALA A 117 1.45 -20.76 3.07
CA ALA A 117 0.35 -21.70 3.27
C ALA A 117 -0.41 -22.04 1.98
N ASP A 118 -0.52 -21.08 1.05
CA ASP A 118 -1.15 -21.28 -0.25
C ASP A 118 -0.33 -20.62 -1.39
N PRO A 119 0.65 -21.35 -1.94
CA PRO A 119 1.50 -20.83 -3.02
C PRO A 119 0.76 -20.54 -4.33
N SER A 120 -0.49 -21.00 -4.47
CA SER A 120 -1.31 -20.71 -5.67
C SER A 120 -1.73 -19.25 -5.74
N LYS A 121 -1.86 -18.58 -4.58
CA LYS A 121 -2.21 -17.16 -4.43
C LYS A 121 -0.99 -16.26 -4.64
N LYS A 122 -0.43 -16.26 -5.85
CA LYS A 122 0.77 -15.46 -6.19
C LYS A 122 0.52 -13.95 -6.09
N GLU A 123 -0.71 -13.51 -6.34
CA GLU A 123 -1.15 -12.12 -6.26
C GLU A 123 -1.02 -11.53 -4.85
N ILE A 124 -1.05 -12.37 -3.80
CA ILE A 124 -0.79 -11.91 -2.42
C ILE A 124 0.64 -11.38 -2.27
N LEU A 125 1.63 -12.01 -2.91
CA LEU A 125 3.01 -11.52 -2.86
C LEU A 125 3.22 -10.22 -3.64
N GLU A 126 2.35 -9.92 -4.62
CA GLU A 126 2.42 -8.67 -5.39
C GLU A 126 2.11 -7.44 -4.53
N LEU A 127 1.40 -7.62 -3.41
CA LEU A 127 1.19 -6.58 -2.39
C LEU A 127 2.50 -6.02 -1.82
N LEU A 128 3.59 -6.79 -1.87
CA LEU A 128 4.92 -6.33 -1.44
C LEU A 128 5.61 -5.44 -2.48
N GLY A 129 4.91 -5.06 -3.54
CA GLY A 129 5.41 -4.22 -4.61
C GLY A 129 6.35 -4.96 -5.57
N PHE A 130 6.79 -4.25 -6.60
CA PHE A 130 7.66 -4.81 -7.63
C PHE A 130 8.96 -5.38 -7.01
N LYS A 131 9.26 -6.65 -7.28
CA LYS A 131 10.42 -7.35 -6.69
C LYS A 131 10.44 -7.28 -5.14
N LYS A 132 9.26 -7.24 -4.51
CA LYS A 132 9.10 -7.17 -3.05
C LYS A 132 9.78 -5.94 -2.44
N THR A 133 9.76 -4.79 -3.12
CA THR A 133 10.38 -3.53 -2.65
C THR A 133 9.86 -3.06 -1.31
N CYS A 134 8.61 -3.36 -0.95
CA CYS A 134 8.09 -3.05 0.38
C CYS A 134 8.91 -3.71 1.49
N LEU A 135 9.63 -4.81 1.23
CA LEU A 135 10.56 -5.43 2.19
C LEU A 135 11.91 -4.69 2.30
N LYS A 136 12.24 -3.81 1.35
CA LYS A 136 13.55 -3.14 1.27
C LYS A 136 13.56 -1.75 1.89
N ALA A 137 12.43 -1.05 1.83
CA ALA A 137 12.29 0.30 2.38
C ALA A 137 11.42 0.24 3.62
N CYS A 138 12.04 0.43 4.78
CA CYS A 138 11.34 0.60 6.05
C CYS A 138 10.89 2.06 6.24
N ALA A 139 10.01 2.30 7.22
CA ALA A 139 9.45 3.62 7.48
C ALA A 139 10.50 4.65 7.95
N GLU A 140 11.66 4.19 8.41
CA GLU A 140 12.79 5.07 8.78
C GLU A 140 13.51 5.64 7.55
N VAL A 141 13.42 4.96 6.40
CA VAL A 141 14.17 5.30 5.17
C VAL A 141 13.26 5.85 4.09
N SER A 142 12.01 5.40 4.01
CA SER A 142 11.02 5.87 3.03
C SER A 142 9.98 6.77 3.69
N GLN A 143 9.99 8.05 3.32
CA GLN A 143 8.98 9.02 3.77
C GLN A 143 7.57 8.60 3.36
N TRP A 144 7.42 7.99 2.18
CA TRP A 144 6.12 7.52 1.70
C TRP A 144 5.60 6.33 2.51
N THR A 145 6.47 5.36 2.78
CA THR A 145 6.15 4.21 3.63
C THR A 145 5.82 4.67 5.04
N ARG A 146 6.56 5.64 5.59
CA ARG A 146 6.26 6.26 6.88
C ARG A 146 4.89 6.91 6.91
N LEU A 147 4.56 7.68 5.87
CA LEU A 147 3.28 8.37 5.77
C LEU A 147 2.12 7.36 5.75
N CYS A 148 2.19 6.35 4.89
CA CYS A 148 1.10 5.39 4.70
C CYS A 148 0.95 4.42 5.88
N GLU A 149 2.06 3.92 6.42
CA GLU A 149 2.05 2.81 7.39
C GLU A 149 2.15 3.24 8.86
N LEU A 150 2.48 4.50 9.14
CA LEU A 150 2.59 5.01 10.51
C LEU A 150 1.82 6.30 10.71
N THR A 151 2.16 7.35 9.96
CA THR A 151 1.66 8.71 10.28
C THR A 151 0.17 8.85 10.02
N ILE A 152 -0.35 8.36 8.88
CA ILE A 152 -1.79 8.42 8.57
C ILE A 152 -2.62 7.59 9.56
N PRO A 153 -2.33 6.30 9.83
CA PRO A 153 -3.07 5.54 10.84
C PRO A 153 -3.15 6.27 12.19
N LEU A 154 -2.03 6.81 12.68
CA LEU A 154 -2.01 7.55 13.95
C LEU A 154 -2.82 8.86 13.89
N ALA A 155 -2.65 9.65 12.82
CA ALA A 155 -3.34 10.92 12.65
C ALA A 155 -4.86 10.73 12.59
N ILE A 156 -5.33 9.67 11.91
CA ILE A 156 -6.76 9.37 11.84
C ILE A 156 -7.29 8.82 13.15
N GLU A 157 -6.55 8.01 13.90
CA GLU A 157 -6.97 7.61 15.25
C GLU A 157 -7.21 8.81 16.16
N ASN A 158 -6.33 9.82 16.10
CA ASN A 158 -6.49 11.06 16.88
C ASN A 158 -7.68 11.88 16.39
N PHE A 159 -7.81 12.05 15.06
CA PHE A 159 -8.96 12.71 14.46
C PHE A 159 -10.30 12.09 14.85
N LEU A 160 -10.38 10.75 14.88
CA LEU A 160 -11.60 10.04 15.28
C LEU A 160 -11.95 10.31 16.75
N LYS A 161 -10.95 10.33 17.64
CA LYS A 161 -11.15 10.67 19.06
C LYS A 161 -11.66 12.11 19.23
N GLU A 162 -11.04 13.08 18.56
CA GLU A 162 -11.43 14.50 18.65
C GLU A 162 -12.81 14.77 18.03
N SER A 163 -13.17 14.02 16.99
CA SER A 163 -14.45 14.16 16.31
C SER A 163 -15.66 13.79 17.19
N CYS A 164 -15.47 13.15 18.34
CA CYS A 164 -16.56 12.88 19.26
C CYS A 164 -17.13 14.16 19.90
N ASP A 165 -16.28 15.15 20.17
CA ASP A 165 -16.61 16.26 21.07
C ASP A 165 -16.67 17.64 20.38
N GLN A 166 -16.05 17.82 19.19
CA GLN A 166 -15.93 19.13 18.50
C GLN A 166 -15.99 19.04 16.96
N HIS A 167 -15.94 20.19 16.26
CA HIS A 167 -15.66 20.25 14.81
C HIS A 167 -14.22 19.80 14.57
N PRO A 168 -14.00 18.59 14.01
CA PRO A 168 -12.66 18.03 13.95
C PRO A 168 -11.83 18.73 12.89
N THR A 169 -10.58 19.04 13.19
CA THR A 169 -9.66 19.64 12.23
C THR A 169 -9.12 18.57 11.28
N ILE A 170 -9.10 18.86 9.98
CA ILE A 170 -8.59 17.90 8.99
C ILE A 170 -7.09 17.66 9.22
N PRO A 171 -6.64 16.40 9.34
CA PRO A 171 -5.23 16.09 9.55
C PRO A 171 -4.36 16.50 8.36
N ALA A 172 -3.19 17.07 8.65
CA ALA A 172 -2.24 17.52 7.63
C ALA A 172 -1.73 16.37 6.75
N GLU A 173 -1.69 15.17 7.31
CA GLU A 173 -1.29 13.93 6.62
C GLU A 173 -2.24 13.58 5.48
N ILE A 174 -3.54 13.91 5.61
CA ILE A 174 -4.51 13.70 4.53
C ILE A 174 -4.30 14.71 3.40
N LEU A 175 -3.99 15.96 3.74
CA LEU A 175 -3.61 16.97 2.74
C LEU A 175 -2.31 16.57 2.03
N GLN A 176 -1.35 16.00 2.76
CA GLN A 176 -0.12 15.47 2.18
C GLN A 176 -0.40 14.28 1.25
N LEU A 177 -1.31 13.38 1.62
CA LEU A 177 -1.74 12.26 0.77
C LEU A 177 -2.39 12.76 -0.53
N GLU A 178 -3.33 13.69 -0.45
CA GLU A 178 -3.97 14.30 -1.62
C GLU A 178 -2.94 14.95 -2.55
N LYS A 179 -2.03 15.76 -2.00
CA LYS A 179 -0.92 16.36 -2.76
C LYS A 179 -0.08 15.29 -3.44
N LYS A 180 0.26 14.20 -2.74
CA LYS A 180 1.08 13.12 -3.29
C LYS A 180 0.39 12.36 -4.41
N LEU A 181 -0.93 12.14 -4.33
CA LEU A 181 -1.70 11.53 -5.41
C LEU A 181 -1.73 12.40 -6.68
N SER A 182 -1.48 13.71 -6.56
CA SER A 182 -1.37 14.63 -7.71
C SER A 182 0.00 14.59 -8.41
N GLU A 183 1.01 14.00 -7.77
CA GLU A 183 2.37 13.92 -8.32
C GLU A 183 2.47 12.87 -9.44
N PRO A 184 3.38 13.05 -10.41
CA PRO A 184 3.55 12.08 -11.48
C PRO A 184 4.21 10.78 -10.97
N VAL A 185 3.69 9.65 -11.42
CA VAL A 185 4.18 8.31 -11.05
C VAL A 185 5.41 7.95 -11.88
N ARG A 186 6.39 7.27 -11.25
CA ARG A 186 7.49 6.59 -11.94
C ARG A 186 7.38 5.08 -11.74
N VAL A 187 7.43 4.33 -12.82
CA VAL A 187 7.43 2.85 -12.80
C VAL A 187 8.58 2.26 -13.60
N HIS A 188 8.88 0.98 -13.41
CA HIS A 188 9.99 0.32 -14.12
C HIS A 188 9.93 0.45 -15.65
N ASN A 189 8.71 0.49 -16.22
CA ASN A 189 8.46 0.61 -17.66
C ASN A 189 7.89 1.99 -18.05
N ASP A 190 8.24 3.05 -17.30
CA ASP A 190 7.68 4.40 -17.41
C ASP A 190 7.60 4.90 -18.86
N ASP A 191 8.75 4.92 -19.56
CA ASP A 191 8.85 5.37 -20.94
C ASP A 191 7.91 4.63 -21.90
N LYS A 192 7.77 3.31 -21.71
CA LYS A 192 6.89 2.48 -22.56
C LYS A 192 5.43 2.87 -22.36
N LEU A 193 5.02 3.01 -21.11
CA LEU A 193 3.65 3.35 -20.74
C LEU A 193 3.30 4.78 -21.16
N ARG A 194 4.20 5.75 -20.95
CA ARG A 194 3.98 7.14 -21.36
C ARG A 194 3.89 7.29 -22.88
N ARG A 195 4.66 6.52 -23.64
CA ARG A 195 4.53 6.45 -25.11
C ARG A 195 3.19 5.85 -25.54
N GLN A 196 2.70 4.83 -24.84
CA GLN A 196 1.38 4.25 -25.10
C GLN A 196 0.26 5.24 -24.76
N LYS A 197 0.37 5.99 -23.66
CA LYS A 197 -0.56 7.07 -23.28
C LYS A 197 -0.62 8.14 -24.37
N LEU A 198 0.54 8.57 -24.87
CA LEU A 198 0.62 9.54 -25.98
C LEU A 198 -0.04 9.00 -27.27
N LYS A 199 0.17 7.72 -27.61
CA LYS A 199 -0.49 7.09 -28.77
C LYS A 199 -2.02 7.10 -28.60
N GLN A 200 -2.54 6.78 -27.42
CA GLN A 200 -3.98 6.80 -27.14
C GLN A 200 -4.57 8.20 -27.20
N GLN A 201 -3.91 9.21 -26.62
CA GLN A 201 -4.36 10.60 -26.68
C GLN A 201 -4.40 11.12 -28.14
N LYS A 202 -3.41 10.76 -28.96
CA LYS A 202 -3.41 11.10 -30.39
C LYS A 202 -4.51 10.38 -31.17
N ALA A 203 -4.81 9.13 -30.83
CA ALA A 203 -5.90 8.37 -31.46
C ALA A 203 -7.28 8.91 -31.05
N ALA A 204 -7.46 9.33 -29.80
CA ALA A 204 -8.69 9.95 -29.31
C ALA A 204 -8.92 11.36 -29.88
N GLY A 205 -7.84 12.12 -30.13
CA GLY A 205 -7.90 13.44 -30.76
C GLY A 205 -8.06 13.43 -32.28
N ALA A 206 -7.84 12.28 -32.93
CA ALA A 206 -8.13 12.09 -34.34
C ALA A 206 -9.60 11.62 -34.48
N GLY A 207 -10.53 12.59 -34.58
CA GLY A 207 -11.95 12.29 -34.81
C GLY A 207 -12.19 11.44 -36.06
N PRO A 208 -13.38 10.82 -36.20
CA PRO A 208 -13.69 9.99 -37.36
C PRO A 208 -13.54 10.83 -38.64
N ALA A 209 -12.75 10.33 -39.60
CA ALA A 209 -12.62 10.94 -40.91
C ALA A 209 -14.02 11.07 -41.55
N PRO A 210 -14.32 12.17 -42.27
CA PRO A 210 -15.62 12.32 -42.91
C PRO A 210 -15.76 11.26 -43.99
N ALA A 211 -16.57 10.23 -43.73
CA ALA A 211 -17.00 9.30 -44.74
C ALA A 211 -17.89 10.08 -45.72
N GLN A 212 -17.42 10.19 -46.96
CA GLN A 212 -18.19 10.76 -48.05
C GLN A 212 -19.53 10.03 -48.20
N GLU A 213 -20.59 10.82 -48.21
CA GLU A 213 -21.96 10.43 -48.51
C GLU A 213 -22.05 9.66 -49.84
N LYS A 214 -22.64 8.46 -49.80
CA LYS A 214 -23.57 8.03 -50.87
C LYS A 214 -24.77 7.28 -50.27
N ALA A 215 -25.93 7.85 -50.56
CA ALA A 215 -27.25 7.59 -50.02
C ALA A 215 -27.90 6.22 -50.34
N LYS A 216 -28.93 5.95 -49.51
CA LYS A 216 -30.20 5.21 -49.73
C LYS A 216 -30.30 3.76 -49.22
N GLY A 217 -31.14 3.59 -48.19
CA GLY A 217 -31.81 2.34 -47.84
C GLY A 217 -32.39 2.33 -46.43
N GLN A 218 -33.63 2.80 -46.25
CA GLN A 218 -34.42 2.66 -45.02
C GLN A 218 -34.62 1.18 -44.65
N THR A 219 -34.42 0.79 -43.38
CA THR A 219 -35.33 -0.12 -42.66
C THR A 219 -35.15 0.05 -41.13
N HIS A 220 -36.28 0.26 -40.47
CA HIS A 220 -36.52 0.32 -39.02
C HIS A 220 -35.85 -0.83 -38.23
N ARG A 221 -35.13 -0.52 -37.14
CA ARG A 221 -35.01 -1.42 -35.99
C ARG A 221 -34.66 -0.66 -34.71
N GLN A 222 -35.45 -0.96 -33.67
CA GLN A 222 -35.49 -0.47 -32.30
C GLN A 222 -34.16 0.02 -31.72
N GLU A 223 -34.14 1.29 -31.29
CA GLU A 223 -33.10 1.88 -30.45
C GLU A 223 -33.30 1.41 -29.00
N ALA A 224 -32.34 0.61 -28.53
CA ALA A 224 -32.07 0.45 -27.10
C ALA A 224 -31.42 1.75 -26.58
N PRO A 225 -31.50 2.07 -25.28
CA PRO A 225 -30.94 3.30 -24.74
C PRO A 225 -29.45 3.33 -25.01
N GLU A 226 -28.99 4.42 -25.61
CA GLU A 226 -27.58 4.72 -25.82
C GLU A 226 -26.85 4.73 -24.48
N GLU A 227 -26.10 3.65 -24.20
CA GLU A 227 -24.99 3.67 -23.25
C GLU A 227 -23.86 4.51 -23.86
N LEU A 228 -24.07 5.83 -23.86
CA LEU A 228 -23.03 6.79 -24.12
C LEU A 228 -22.10 6.81 -22.91
N ASP A 229 -20.85 6.40 -23.14
CA ASP A 229 -19.64 6.81 -22.43
C ASP A 229 -18.94 5.85 -21.45
N SER A 230 -18.96 4.53 -21.72
CA SER A 230 -18.02 3.59 -21.10
C SER A 230 -16.65 3.52 -21.82
N SER A 231 -16.31 4.51 -22.64
CA SER A 231 -15.22 4.43 -23.64
C SER A 231 -13.84 4.94 -23.19
N SER A 232 -13.72 5.56 -22.01
CA SER A 232 -12.46 6.17 -21.56
C SER A 232 -12.00 5.72 -20.17
N ARG A 233 -11.83 4.41 -19.95
CA ARG A 233 -10.95 3.97 -18.84
C ARG A 233 -9.51 4.28 -19.23
N SER A 234 -8.85 5.16 -18.48
CA SER A 234 -7.46 5.59 -18.70
C SER A 234 -6.53 4.40 -18.88
N LEU A 235 -5.44 4.58 -19.63
CA LEU A 235 -4.44 3.53 -19.85
C LEU A 235 -3.95 2.95 -18.53
N GLU A 236 -3.71 3.83 -17.57
CA GLU A 236 -3.27 3.54 -16.22
C GLU A 236 -4.23 2.56 -15.52
N LEU A 237 -5.54 2.82 -15.58
CA LEU A 237 -6.56 1.91 -15.04
C LEU A 237 -6.49 0.54 -15.71
N LYS A 238 -6.42 0.50 -17.05
CA LYS A 238 -6.36 -0.76 -17.80
C LYS A 238 -5.11 -1.58 -17.41
N VAL A 239 -3.96 -0.92 -17.29
CA VAL A 239 -2.69 -1.54 -16.89
C VAL A 239 -2.77 -2.04 -15.44
N ALA A 240 -3.28 -1.22 -14.53
CA ALA A 240 -3.46 -1.55 -13.13
C ALA A 240 -4.33 -2.80 -12.94
N PHE A 241 -5.52 -2.83 -13.55
CA PHE A 241 -6.44 -3.96 -13.43
C PHE A 241 -5.96 -5.22 -14.16
N SER A 242 -5.21 -5.08 -15.25
CA SER A 242 -4.63 -6.25 -15.94
C SER A 242 -3.69 -7.07 -15.05
N LYS A 243 -3.04 -6.43 -14.07
CA LYS A 243 -2.18 -7.12 -13.08
C LYS A 243 -2.98 -7.79 -11.97
N LEU A 244 -4.19 -7.33 -11.70
CA LEU A 244 -5.08 -7.89 -10.68
C LEU A 244 -5.91 -9.07 -11.19
N THR A 245 -6.16 -9.15 -12.50
CA THR A 245 -6.85 -10.28 -13.12
C THR A 245 -5.88 -11.43 -13.35
N VAL A 246 -6.12 -12.57 -12.70
CA VAL A 246 -5.43 -13.84 -12.94
C VAL A 246 -5.79 -14.35 -14.35
N GLN A 247 -5.19 -13.77 -15.38
CA GLN A 247 -5.05 -14.43 -16.67
C GLN A 247 -3.56 -14.69 -16.86
N GLU A 248 -3.23 -15.93 -17.24
CA GLU A 248 -1.89 -16.31 -17.66
C GLU A 248 -1.35 -15.27 -18.63
N ASP A 249 -0.06 -14.93 -18.48
CA ASP A 249 0.66 -14.03 -19.37
C ASP A 249 0.25 -14.34 -20.83
N PRO A 250 -0.35 -13.39 -21.57
CA PRO A 250 -0.45 -13.55 -23.00
C PRO A 250 0.98 -13.75 -23.53
N ALA A 251 1.14 -14.72 -24.42
CA ALA A 251 2.41 -15.02 -25.08
C ALA A 251 3.15 -13.73 -25.47
N ALA A 252 4.46 -13.74 -25.24
CA ALA A 252 5.39 -12.63 -25.43
C ALA A 252 4.94 -11.65 -26.54
N PRO A 253 4.78 -10.34 -26.24
CA PRO A 253 4.43 -9.39 -27.27
C PRO A 253 5.52 -9.39 -28.34
N ASN A 254 5.11 -9.53 -29.60
CA ASN A 254 5.97 -9.42 -30.77
C ASN A 254 6.91 -8.21 -30.62
N ARG A 255 8.20 -8.43 -30.89
CA ARG A 255 9.24 -7.38 -30.91
C ARG A 255 8.73 -6.18 -31.70
N GLU A 256 8.49 -5.06 -31.00
CA GLU A 256 8.08 -3.80 -31.62
C GLU A 256 9.21 -3.32 -32.56
N PRO A 257 8.91 -2.92 -33.81
CA PRO A 257 9.92 -2.48 -34.75
C PRO A 257 10.64 -1.20 -34.26
N SER A 258 11.96 -1.18 -34.48
CA SER A 258 12.96 -0.24 -33.93
C SER A 258 12.87 1.22 -34.43
N HIS A 259 11.80 1.63 -35.11
CA HIS A 259 11.77 2.90 -35.85
C HIS A 259 11.13 4.10 -35.13
N ILE A 260 10.70 3.98 -33.87
CA ILE A 260 10.03 5.11 -33.16
C ILE A 260 10.92 5.65 -32.02
N ARG A 261 12.11 6.15 -32.38
CA ARG A 261 12.92 7.05 -31.53
C ARG A 261 12.83 8.47 -32.06
N ARG A 262 11.71 9.17 -31.90
CA ARG A 262 11.57 10.60 -32.28
C ARG A 262 10.70 11.45 -31.35
N ALA A 263 10.62 11.12 -30.07
CA ALA A 263 10.11 12.04 -29.05
C ALA A 263 11.07 12.01 -27.86
N GLY A 264 11.61 13.18 -27.50
CA GLY A 264 12.41 13.35 -26.29
C GLY A 264 11.60 12.99 -25.05
N THR A 265 12.26 12.42 -24.04
CA THR A 265 11.64 11.91 -22.81
C THR A 265 10.85 12.97 -22.03
N SER A 266 11.21 14.25 -22.18
CA SER A 266 10.49 15.40 -21.61
C SER A 266 9.15 15.72 -22.28
N ALA A 267 8.89 15.22 -23.48
CA ALA A 267 7.67 15.50 -24.25
C ALA A 267 6.57 14.43 -24.09
N LEU A 268 6.79 13.42 -23.24
CA LEU A 268 5.80 12.37 -22.99
C LEU A 268 4.83 12.79 -21.87
N PRO A 269 3.53 12.46 -21.96
CA PRO A 269 2.58 12.77 -20.89
C PRO A 269 2.97 12.03 -19.59
N PRO A 270 2.79 12.63 -18.40
CA PRO A 270 3.06 11.96 -17.13
C PRO A 270 2.06 10.81 -16.89
N LEU A 271 2.48 9.84 -16.08
CA LEU A 271 1.58 8.82 -15.54
C LEU A 271 0.97 9.32 -14.24
N GLU A 272 -0.30 8.99 -14.03
CA GLU A 272 -1.05 9.38 -12.83
C GLU A 272 -1.16 8.22 -11.84
N HIS A 273 -1.39 8.56 -10.56
CA HIS A 273 -1.68 7.56 -9.54
C HIS A 273 -3.03 6.88 -9.82
N VAL A 274 -3.02 5.55 -9.89
CA VAL A 274 -4.24 4.73 -9.79
C VAL A 274 -4.46 4.34 -8.33
N PHE A 275 -3.37 3.95 -7.68
CA PHE A 275 -3.25 3.46 -6.32
C PHE A 275 -2.22 4.28 -5.55
N ALA A 276 -2.10 4.04 -4.24
CA ALA A 276 -1.32 4.88 -3.33
C ALA A 276 0.14 5.02 -3.79
N GLU A 277 0.85 3.92 -4.06
CA GLU A 277 2.25 3.97 -4.50
C GLU A 277 2.44 4.28 -5.99
N GLY A 278 1.38 4.21 -6.80
CA GLY A 278 1.47 4.48 -8.23
C GLY A 278 0.41 3.76 -9.05
N LEU A 279 0.83 2.98 -10.04
CA LEU A 279 -0.10 2.26 -10.91
C LEU A 279 -0.62 0.95 -10.34
N TYR A 280 0.10 0.34 -9.41
CA TYR A 280 -0.19 -1.02 -8.94
C TYR A 280 -0.71 -1.00 -7.52
N PHE A 281 -1.64 -1.90 -7.24
CA PHE A 281 -2.22 -2.08 -5.92
C PHE A 281 -1.19 -2.75 -5.00
N THR A 282 -0.88 -2.13 -3.87
CA THR A 282 0.13 -2.65 -2.93
C THR A 282 -0.39 -2.67 -1.50
N LEU A 283 0.46 -3.11 -0.58
CA LEU A 283 0.17 -3.09 0.85
C LEU A 283 -0.24 -1.69 1.34
N ALA A 284 0.32 -0.62 0.76
CA ALA A 284 -0.04 0.75 1.13
C ALA A 284 -1.55 1.01 0.97
N ASP A 285 -2.17 0.51 -0.12
CA ASP A 285 -3.61 0.67 -0.33
C ASP A 285 -4.44 -0.05 0.72
N LEU A 286 -4.02 -1.26 1.11
CA LEU A 286 -4.69 -2.05 2.15
C LEU A 286 -4.57 -1.41 3.53
N VAL A 287 -3.45 -0.74 3.81
CA VAL A 287 -3.26 0.02 5.06
C VAL A 287 -4.10 1.29 5.07
N LEU A 288 -4.10 2.04 3.97
CA LEU A 288 -4.82 3.30 3.88
C LEU A 288 -6.34 3.08 3.89
N LEU A 289 -6.87 2.02 3.28
CA LEU A 289 -8.31 1.89 3.05
C LEU A 289 -9.15 1.99 4.34
N PRO A 290 -8.90 1.23 5.43
CA PRO A 290 -9.67 1.41 6.66
C PRO A 290 -9.53 2.82 7.26
N CYS A 291 -8.33 3.38 7.22
CA CYS A 291 -8.04 4.72 7.74
C CYS A 291 -8.84 5.79 6.99
N ILE A 292 -8.74 5.79 5.65
CA ILE A 292 -9.42 6.75 4.79
C ILE A 292 -10.94 6.52 4.79
N HIS A 293 -11.40 5.27 4.91
CA HIS A 293 -12.83 5.00 5.06
C HIS A 293 -13.40 5.73 6.28
N HIS A 294 -12.81 5.55 7.47
CA HIS A 294 -13.28 6.21 8.68
C HIS A 294 -13.16 7.73 8.61
N PHE A 295 -12.09 8.25 8.02
CA PHE A 295 -11.96 9.67 7.71
C PHE A 295 -13.13 10.19 6.86
N LEU A 296 -13.40 9.54 5.72
CA LEU A 296 -14.47 9.94 4.80
C LEU A 296 -15.86 9.83 5.42
N VAL A 297 -16.09 8.85 6.31
CA VAL A 297 -17.36 8.74 7.06
C VAL A 297 -17.60 10.01 7.88
N ILE A 298 -16.59 10.49 8.59
CA ILE A 298 -16.68 11.73 9.36
C ILE A 298 -16.79 12.94 8.45
N ILE A 299 -16.01 13.03 7.37
CA ILE A 299 -16.11 14.15 6.41
C ILE A 299 -17.52 14.22 5.81
N CYS A 300 -18.07 13.13 5.31
CA CYS A 300 -19.40 13.13 4.73
C CYS A 300 -20.50 13.45 5.76
N ARG A 301 -20.31 13.06 7.03
CA ARG A 301 -21.29 13.29 8.11
C ARG A 301 -21.22 14.70 8.70
N LYS A 302 -20.03 15.27 8.86
CA LYS A 302 -19.78 16.48 9.65
C LYS A 302 -19.18 17.66 8.88
N LEU A 303 -18.50 17.41 7.76
CA LEU A 303 -17.73 18.40 6.99
C LEU A 303 -17.94 18.19 5.48
N SER A 304 -19.19 17.97 5.07
CA SER A 304 -19.52 17.52 3.70
C SER A 304 -19.04 18.50 2.62
N GLU A 305 -19.04 19.79 2.94
CA GLU A 305 -18.54 20.90 2.11
C GLU A 305 -17.03 20.84 1.87
N ARG A 306 -16.27 20.19 2.76
CA ARG A 306 -14.82 20.01 2.64
C ARG A 306 -14.45 18.83 1.75
N LEU A 307 -15.39 17.96 1.38
CA LEU A 307 -15.11 16.80 0.52
C LEU A 307 -14.53 17.21 -0.84
N VAL A 308 -14.88 18.41 -1.34
CA VAL A 308 -14.37 18.96 -2.60
C VAL A 308 -12.87 19.22 -2.60
N GLU A 309 -12.22 19.24 -1.43
CA GLU A 309 -10.77 19.39 -1.29
C GLU A 309 -10.00 18.08 -1.55
N PHE A 310 -10.71 16.95 -1.67
CA PHE A 310 -10.11 15.62 -1.79
C PHE A 310 -10.54 14.84 -3.05
N PRO A 311 -10.51 15.45 -4.25
CA PRO A 311 -10.97 14.78 -5.47
C PRO A 311 -10.14 13.52 -5.80
N LEU A 312 -8.82 13.54 -5.60
CA LEU A 312 -7.95 12.42 -5.93
C LEU A 312 -8.07 11.29 -4.92
N LEU A 313 -8.19 11.61 -3.63
CA LEU A 313 -8.46 10.65 -2.57
C LEU A 313 -9.83 9.99 -2.75
N ALA A 314 -10.87 10.77 -3.11
CA ALA A 314 -12.20 10.24 -3.39
C ALA A 314 -12.16 9.27 -4.58
N ALA A 315 -11.47 9.65 -5.66
CA ALA A 315 -11.29 8.80 -6.83
C ALA A 315 -10.46 7.54 -6.51
N TRP A 316 -9.40 7.67 -5.70
CA TRP A 316 -8.62 6.52 -5.21
C TRP A 316 -9.50 5.57 -4.39
N TYR A 317 -10.31 6.10 -3.48
CA TYR A 317 -11.21 5.31 -2.65
C TYR A 317 -12.26 4.54 -3.48
N GLN A 318 -12.79 5.15 -4.55
CA GLN A 318 -13.66 4.46 -5.51
C GLN A 318 -12.92 3.34 -6.25
N ARG A 319 -11.70 3.60 -6.75
CA ARG A 319 -10.89 2.61 -7.49
C ARG A 319 -10.50 1.41 -6.63
N VAL A 320 -10.13 1.63 -5.38
CA VAL A 320 -9.80 0.55 -4.44
C VAL A 320 -10.99 -0.40 -4.23
N GLN A 321 -12.23 0.12 -4.25
CA GLN A 321 -13.42 -0.71 -4.16
C GLN A 321 -13.60 -1.63 -5.36
N GLU A 322 -13.07 -1.29 -6.54
CA GLU A 322 -13.18 -2.14 -7.73
C GLU A 322 -12.28 -3.38 -7.66
N VAL A 323 -11.31 -3.42 -6.73
CA VAL A 323 -10.45 -4.58 -6.53
C VAL A 323 -11.28 -5.76 -5.97
N PRO A 324 -11.37 -6.91 -6.65
CA PRO A 324 -12.33 -7.96 -6.30
C PRO A 324 -12.28 -8.44 -4.85
N ARG A 325 -11.07 -8.66 -4.31
CA ARG A 325 -10.86 -9.14 -2.94
C ARG A 325 -11.11 -8.06 -1.88
N VAL A 326 -11.04 -6.78 -2.24
CA VAL A 326 -11.30 -5.67 -1.33
C VAL A 326 -12.75 -5.65 -0.87
N LYS A 327 -13.71 -5.88 -1.76
CA LYS A 327 -15.15 -5.90 -1.40
C LYS A 327 -15.47 -6.99 -0.38
N THR A 328 -14.93 -8.19 -0.59
CA THR A 328 -15.10 -9.32 0.34
C THR A 328 -14.42 -9.07 1.68
N ALA A 329 -13.22 -8.47 1.68
CA ALA A 329 -12.53 -8.13 2.91
C ALA A 329 -13.28 -7.05 3.71
N ALA A 330 -13.78 -6.01 3.02
CA ALA A 330 -14.53 -4.92 3.62
C ALA A 330 -15.82 -5.39 4.28
N SER A 331 -16.61 -6.23 3.61
CA SER A 331 -17.85 -6.76 4.19
C SER A 331 -17.58 -7.58 5.46
N ARG A 332 -16.51 -8.40 5.44
CA ARG A 332 -16.07 -9.18 6.61
C ARG A 332 -15.55 -8.32 7.76
N CYS A 333 -15.05 -7.12 7.48
CA CYS A 333 -14.56 -6.18 8.48
C CYS A 333 -15.59 -5.11 8.86
N GLY A 334 -16.85 -5.26 8.46
CA GLY A 334 -17.92 -4.29 8.78
C GLY A 334 -17.77 -2.94 8.07
N ILE A 335 -16.90 -2.84 7.06
CA ILE A 335 -16.72 -1.62 6.26
C ILE A 335 -17.84 -1.55 5.22
N GLN A 336 -18.71 -0.57 5.38
CA GLN A 336 -19.77 -0.27 4.42
C GLN A 336 -19.32 0.88 3.53
N PHE A 337 -18.98 0.58 2.27
CA PHE A 337 -18.43 1.60 1.39
C PHE A 337 -19.39 2.77 1.12
N LEU A 338 -18.88 3.97 1.34
CA LEU A 338 -19.52 5.22 0.96
C LEU A 338 -19.65 5.34 -0.56
N ARG A 339 -20.80 5.81 -1.01
CA ARG A 339 -21.01 6.30 -2.38
C ARG A 339 -20.67 7.78 -2.43
N LEU A 340 -19.49 8.11 -2.95
CA LEU A 340 -19.04 9.48 -3.12
C LEU A 340 -19.54 10.06 -4.46
N PRO A 341 -19.86 11.36 -4.53
CA PRO A 341 -20.15 12.02 -5.78
C PRO A 341 -18.90 12.05 -6.69
N GLU A 342 -19.12 12.12 -8.00
CA GLU A 342 -18.03 12.41 -8.94
C GLU A 342 -17.53 13.83 -8.72
N LEU A 343 -16.26 13.94 -8.36
CA LEU A 343 -15.59 15.21 -8.05
C LEU A 343 -14.70 15.60 -9.23
N PRO A 344 -14.76 16.86 -9.69
CA PRO A 344 -13.91 17.31 -10.78
C PRO A 344 -12.44 17.27 -10.35
N THR A 345 -11.63 16.47 -11.03
CA THR A 345 -10.17 16.53 -10.95
C THR A 345 -9.68 17.70 -11.80
N THR A 346 -9.74 18.91 -11.27
CA THR A 346 -9.10 20.05 -11.94
C THR A 346 -7.58 19.83 -11.93
N PRO A 347 -6.89 19.89 -13.09
CA PRO A 347 -5.43 19.94 -13.08
C PRO A 347 -5.03 21.23 -12.36
N SER A 348 -4.47 21.11 -11.16
CA SER A 348 -4.02 22.27 -10.39
C SER A 348 -3.11 23.11 -11.27
N GLU A 349 -3.48 24.38 -11.47
CA GLU A 349 -2.54 25.38 -11.98
C GLU A 349 -1.31 25.37 -11.08
N GLN A 350 -0.15 25.45 -11.72
CA GLN A 350 1.15 25.42 -11.07
C GLN A 350 1.26 26.61 -10.11
N HIS A 351 1.04 26.39 -8.81
CA HIS A 351 1.39 27.37 -7.80
C HIS A 351 2.93 27.50 -7.76
N PRO A 352 3.44 28.74 -7.61
CA PRO A 352 4.87 29.00 -7.69
C PRO A 352 5.61 28.22 -6.61
N ASN A 353 6.60 27.49 -7.09
CA ASN A 353 7.56 26.68 -6.36
C ASN A 353 7.95 27.33 -5.01
N VAL A 354 7.37 26.86 -3.91
CA VAL A 354 7.96 27.10 -2.59
C VAL A 354 9.21 26.25 -2.57
N SER A 355 10.34 26.93 -2.64
CA SER A 355 11.68 26.38 -2.64
C SER A 355 11.86 25.36 -1.52
N GLU A 356 11.67 24.09 -1.85
CA GLU A 356 12.35 23.00 -1.18
C GLU A 356 13.85 23.23 -1.42
N THR A 357 14.60 23.42 -0.34
CA THR A 357 16.07 23.32 -0.36
C THR A 357 16.43 22.05 -1.14
N PRO A 358 17.28 22.12 -2.18
CA PRO A 358 17.51 21.00 -3.07
C PRO A 358 18.17 19.86 -2.29
N GLY A 359 17.37 18.87 -1.92
CA GLY A 359 17.86 17.52 -1.72
C GLY A 359 18.41 17.08 -3.07
N ALA A 360 19.72 16.93 -3.16
CA ALA A 360 20.43 16.60 -4.38
C ALA A 360 19.71 15.45 -5.11
N GLU A 361 19.23 15.73 -6.32
CA GLU A 361 18.71 14.71 -7.21
C GLU A 361 19.84 13.70 -7.47
N GLU A 362 19.73 12.51 -6.87
CA GLU A 362 20.61 11.40 -7.22
C GLU A 362 20.30 10.97 -8.65
N HIS A 363 21.09 11.50 -9.56
CA HIS A 363 21.22 10.99 -10.91
C HIS A 363 21.67 9.52 -10.79
N ASN A 364 20.74 8.58 -10.97
CA ASN A 364 21.04 7.16 -10.93
C ASN A 364 22.01 6.82 -12.09
N ASP A 365 23.28 6.72 -11.73
CA ASP A 365 24.35 6.17 -12.57
C ASP A 365 24.07 4.67 -12.80
N PRO A 366 23.97 4.19 -14.06
CA PRO A 366 23.64 2.80 -14.38
C PRO A 366 24.69 1.76 -13.91
N LEU A 367 25.73 2.18 -13.19
CA LEU A 367 26.82 1.36 -12.65
C LEU A 367 26.76 1.18 -11.11
N PHE A 368 25.64 1.47 -10.45
CA PHE A 368 25.57 1.35 -8.98
C PHE A 368 25.62 -0.12 -8.51
N ILE A 369 26.80 -0.53 -8.01
CA ILE A 369 27.03 -1.79 -7.31
C ILE A 369 27.76 -1.51 -5.98
N GLY A 370 27.00 -1.48 -4.87
CA GLY A 370 27.37 -2.03 -3.56
C GLY A 370 28.42 -1.33 -2.66
N GLY A 371 27.98 -0.82 -1.50
CA GLY A 371 28.78 -0.66 -0.28
C GLY A 371 29.42 0.73 -0.03
N PRO A 372 29.84 1.03 1.21
CA PRO A 372 30.37 2.36 1.57
C PRO A 372 31.70 2.66 0.86
N ARG A 373 32.53 1.65 0.56
CA ARG A 373 33.84 1.86 -0.09
C ARG A 373 33.71 2.39 -1.53
N PRO A 374 32.86 1.83 -2.41
CA PRO A 374 32.61 2.43 -3.73
C PRO A 374 31.96 3.82 -3.70
N THR A 375 31.31 4.18 -2.60
CA THR A 375 30.67 5.50 -2.43
C THR A 375 31.70 6.57 -2.03
N MET A 376 32.70 6.23 -1.22
CA MET A 376 33.76 7.17 -0.81
C MET A 376 34.67 7.59 -1.97
N THR A 377 35.08 6.64 -2.81
CA THR A 377 35.90 6.93 -3.99
C THR A 377 35.19 7.90 -4.94
N LYS A 378 33.88 7.71 -5.15
CA LYS A 378 33.05 8.58 -6.00
C LYS A 378 32.84 9.98 -5.42
N LEU A 379 32.71 10.10 -4.09
CA LEU A 379 32.57 11.41 -3.43
C LEU A 379 33.87 12.21 -3.50
N MET A 380 35.01 11.55 -3.29
CA MET A 380 36.33 12.17 -3.49
C MET A 380 36.59 12.57 -4.95
N GLU A 381 36.19 11.74 -5.92
CA GLU A 381 36.27 12.08 -7.36
C GLU A 381 35.41 13.30 -7.74
N LYS A 382 34.39 13.63 -6.94
CA LYS A 382 33.55 14.83 -7.07
C LYS A 382 34.00 16.00 -6.20
N GLY A 383 35.17 15.91 -5.59
CA GLY A 383 35.76 16.97 -4.77
C GLY A 383 35.13 17.10 -3.38
N ILE A 384 34.35 16.11 -2.93
CA ILE A 384 33.76 16.07 -1.59
C ILE A 384 34.70 15.25 -0.70
N GLU A 385 35.34 15.93 0.25
CA GLU A 385 36.23 15.29 1.22
C GLU A 385 35.41 14.54 2.26
N VAL A 386 35.62 13.23 2.37
CA VAL A 386 34.92 12.39 3.34
C VAL A 386 35.90 11.87 4.37
N MET A 387 35.67 12.25 5.63
CA MET A 387 36.46 11.80 6.77
C MET A 387 35.67 10.81 7.61
N PHE A 388 36.28 9.68 7.96
CA PHE A 388 35.71 8.79 8.96
C PHE A 388 35.82 9.45 10.34
N SER A 389 34.69 9.69 11.00
CA SER A 389 34.67 10.00 12.42
C SER A 389 34.70 8.69 13.23
N PRO A 390 35.40 8.65 14.38
CA PRO A 390 35.27 7.52 15.30
C PRO A 390 33.82 7.38 15.77
N HIS A 391 33.42 6.16 16.10
CA HIS A 391 32.10 5.90 16.69
C HIS A 391 31.95 6.71 18.00
N PRO A 392 30.82 7.38 18.27
CA PRO A 392 30.62 8.20 19.48
C PRO A 392 30.83 7.42 20.79
N CYS A 393 30.68 6.10 20.72
CA CYS A 393 30.94 5.17 21.82
C CYS A 393 31.94 4.09 21.35
N PRO A 394 33.26 4.34 21.35
CA PRO A 394 34.25 3.42 20.81
C PRO A 394 34.42 2.14 21.65
N ALA A 395 33.93 2.15 22.89
CA ALA A 395 33.90 0.99 23.78
C ALA A 395 32.76 0.00 23.48
N TRP A 396 31.81 0.35 22.61
CA TRP A 396 30.74 -0.55 22.19
C TRP A 396 31.26 -1.49 21.10
N THR A 397 31.80 -2.62 21.55
CA THR A 397 32.17 -3.73 20.67
C THR A 397 31.09 -4.80 20.76
N LEU A 398 30.30 -4.94 19.69
CA LEU A 398 29.37 -6.07 19.57
C LEU A 398 30.17 -7.32 19.20
N ASP A 399 30.07 -8.37 20.02
CA ASP A 399 30.58 -9.68 19.64
C ASP A 399 29.62 -10.34 18.65
N TRP A 400 29.86 -10.11 17.37
CA TRP A 400 29.05 -10.65 16.28
C TRP A 400 28.97 -12.19 16.26
N ASN A 401 29.91 -12.89 16.93
CA ASN A 401 29.87 -14.35 17.02
C ASN A 401 28.87 -14.85 18.07
N SER A 402 28.49 -13.99 19.03
CA SER A 402 27.52 -14.31 20.08
C SER A 402 26.06 -14.10 19.67
N LEU A 403 25.83 -13.41 18.54
CA LEU A 403 24.51 -13.06 18.04
C LEU A 403 24.06 -14.01 16.91
N PRO A 404 22.74 -14.21 16.72
CA PRO A 404 22.23 -14.99 15.60
C PRO A 404 22.77 -14.47 14.26
N ALA A 405 23.17 -15.37 13.36
CA ALA A 405 23.78 -15.00 12.07
C ALA A 405 22.92 -13.97 11.28
N ALA A 406 21.59 -14.12 11.36
CA ALA A 406 20.60 -13.25 10.73
C ALA A 406 20.65 -11.77 11.15
N VAL A 407 21.27 -11.41 12.29
CA VAL A 407 21.42 -10.01 12.73
C VAL A 407 22.76 -9.38 12.29
N SER A 408 23.62 -10.14 11.61
CA SER A 408 24.90 -9.65 11.10
C SER A 408 24.71 -8.79 9.84
N PRO A 409 25.25 -7.56 9.80
CA PRO A 409 25.21 -6.71 8.60
C PRO A 409 25.87 -7.36 7.37
N LYS A 410 26.82 -8.28 7.59
CA LYS A 410 27.49 -9.04 6.52
C LYS A 410 26.56 -10.04 5.82
N GLU A 411 25.57 -10.58 6.53
CA GLU A 411 24.58 -11.47 5.94
C GLU A 411 23.44 -10.68 5.27
N ALA A 412 23.02 -9.56 5.86
CA ALA A 412 22.04 -8.65 5.27
C ALA A 412 22.48 -8.02 3.94
N MET A 413 23.80 -7.95 3.67
CA MET A 413 24.36 -7.44 2.40
C MET A 413 24.39 -8.46 1.26
N LYS A 414 24.07 -9.75 1.49
CA LYS A 414 23.92 -10.71 0.40
C LYS A 414 22.44 -10.77 -0.02
N PRO A 415 22.07 -10.37 -1.25
CA PRO A 415 20.71 -10.55 -1.77
C PRO A 415 20.43 -12.02 -2.15
N ASP A 416 20.75 -12.95 -1.24
CA ASP A 416 20.68 -14.40 -1.47
C ASP A 416 20.04 -15.18 -0.31
N CYS A 417 19.24 -14.54 0.56
CA CYS A 417 18.36 -15.24 1.50
C CYS A 417 17.10 -15.84 0.83
N LEU A 418 17.27 -16.39 -0.37
CA LEU A 418 16.38 -17.34 -1.03
C LEU A 418 17.21 -18.43 -1.71
N ARG A 419 17.94 -19.23 -0.91
CA ARG A 419 18.42 -20.54 -1.38
C ARG A 419 18.22 -21.62 -0.32
N LYS A 420 17.24 -22.48 -0.63
CA LYS A 420 17.05 -23.89 -0.25
C LYS A 420 16.95 -24.21 1.25
N ILE A 421 15.70 -24.33 1.71
CA ILE A 421 15.21 -25.58 2.35
C ILE A 421 13.86 -25.92 1.74
#